data_AF-A0A2I0NVX2-F1
#
_entry.id   AF-A0A2I0NVX2-F1
#
_cell.length_a   1.000
_cell.length_b   1.000
_cell.length_c   1.000
_cell.angle_alpha   90.00
_cell.angle_beta   90.00
_cell.angle_gamma   90.00
#
_symmetry.space_group_name_H-M   'P 1'
#
loop_
_entity.id
_entity.type
_entity.pdbx_description
1 polymer ?
#
loop_
_entity_poly.entity_id
_entity_poly.type
_entity_poly.pdbx_seq_one_letter_code
_entity_poly.pdbx_strand_id
1 'polypeptide(L)'
;MRKMTLTLLGTNLINGQYEKLLKEEWNIDGKVINPDFFISRYPHLRKEEIYGCEAYIDGENLIVHAEDFRFFNLKAFINSTPTVSYCIMSCISDNCTFNDLFVRRLDVENTNLILAESRVSELNVGIGSYIDNISKKKKAIEPGLVYTDIRDSKVDEIRVFVSNQFINIQGSNIQRLMLENQHIKTDAIRVWQNTNIERCKILGNVNTLQIKNSSISDLEFSEKTLVDSLDFKFSFVNRTHNCFPHTFVQKSIDSWKLVMDSARNSDDSSLLALAGYEYMKLKTRNLSLGFSKITSLLMEVTSGYGYKPRRTIISSLLLWLIFGMIYWVLAQFGLGGIKTSDGTIQRGLGGFAYSLYFSVIIFTTTGFGDITPVGVMAKVFSGLEAVMGISIMSLFIFTLTKRYGNSD
;
A
#
# COMPACT_ATOMS: atom_id res chain seq x y z
N MET A 1 16.82 -24.81 35.93
CA MET A 1 15.74 -25.81 36.16
C MET A 1 14.55 -25.30 35.34
N ARG A 2 14.05 -26.07 34.36
CA ARG A 2 12.90 -25.62 33.55
C ARG A 2 11.66 -25.61 34.44
N LYS A 3 11.14 -24.44 34.77
CA LYS A 3 9.99 -24.29 35.65
C LYS A 3 8.87 -23.61 34.90
N MET A 4 7.73 -24.28 34.81
CA MET A 4 6.48 -23.69 34.40
C MET A 4 5.55 -23.68 35.58
N THR A 5 4.87 -22.58 35.81
CA THR A 5 3.76 -22.53 36.75
C THR A 5 2.47 -22.32 35.97
N LEU A 6 1.57 -23.29 36.09
CA LEU A 6 0.27 -23.27 35.45
C LEU A 6 -0.79 -22.97 36.49
N THR A 7 -1.64 -21.99 36.20
CA THR A 7 -2.78 -21.61 37.02
C THR A 7 -4.04 -21.79 36.20
N LEU A 8 -4.87 -22.77 36.58
CA LEU A 8 -6.18 -22.96 35.96
C LEU A 8 -7.16 -21.93 36.49
N LEU A 9 -7.86 -21.31 35.55
CA LEU A 9 -8.90 -20.31 35.81
C LEU A 9 -10.28 -20.96 35.68
N GLY A 10 -11.13 -20.68 36.65
CA GLY A 10 -12.52 -21.10 36.68
C GLY A 10 -13.44 -20.14 35.92
N THR A 11 -14.68 -20.56 35.68
CA THR A 11 -15.70 -19.73 35.00
C THR A 11 -16.29 -18.63 35.89
N ASN A 12 -16.19 -18.76 37.21
CA ASN A 12 -16.68 -17.74 38.15
C ASN A 12 -15.73 -16.53 38.21
N LEU A 13 -16.31 -15.34 38.39
CA LEU A 13 -15.58 -14.10 38.64
C LEU A 13 -15.68 -13.74 40.13
N ILE A 14 -14.53 -13.57 40.78
CA ILE A 14 -14.40 -13.08 42.16
C ILE A 14 -13.70 -11.72 42.09
N ASN A 15 -14.38 -10.65 42.51
CA ASN A 15 -13.88 -9.26 42.44
C ASN A 15 -13.39 -8.84 41.04
N GLY A 16 -14.05 -9.34 39.98
CA GLY A 16 -13.71 -9.03 38.59
C GLY A 16 -12.52 -9.81 38.02
N GLN A 17 -11.97 -10.78 38.77
CA GLN A 17 -10.95 -11.72 38.29
C GLN A 17 -11.50 -13.15 38.28
N TYR A 18 -11.04 -13.97 37.33
CA TYR A 18 -11.43 -15.38 37.31
C TYR A 18 -10.94 -16.10 38.56
N GLU A 19 -11.80 -16.93 39.12
CA GLU A 19 -11.48 -17.82 40.23
C GLU A 19 -10.29 -18.71 39.88
N LYS A 20 -9.35 -18.91 40.81
CA LYS A 20 -8.20 -19.80 40.59
C LYS A 20 -8.54 -21.19 41.11
N LEU A 21 -8.73 -22.14 40.20
CA LEU A 21 -9.10 -23.52 40.55
C LEU A 21 -7.91 -24.33 41.04
N LEU A 22 -6.77 -24.18 40.36
CA LEU A 22 -5.58 -24.98 40.62
C LEU A 22 -4.33 -24.17 40.27
N LYS A 23 -3.25 -24.38 41.02
CA LYS A 23 -1.91 -23.90 40.68
C LYS A 23 -0.90 -25.02 40.83
N GLU A 24 -0.15 -25.32 39.77
CA GLU A 24 0.88 -26.36 39.77
C GLU A 24 2.21 -25.86 39.18
N GLU A 25 3.31 -26.37 39.73
CA GLU A 25 4.62 -26.32 39.06
C GLU A 25 4.80 -27.58 38.20
N TRP A 26 5.28 -27.38 36.98
CA TRP A 26 5.37 -28.43 35.99
C TRP A 26 6.66 -28.33 35.17
N ASN A 27 7.23 -29.48 34.81
CA ASN A 27 8.41 -29.59 33.96
C ASN A 27 7.97 -29.79 32.51
N ILE A 28 8.34 -28.84 31.65
CA ILE A 28 7.96 -28.78 30.24
C ILE A 28 8.90 -29.69 29.44
N ASP A 29 8.44 -30.88 29.08
CA ASP A 29 9.03 -31.63 27.97
C ASP A 29 7.90 -32.25 27.11
N GLY A 30 7.47 -31.47 26.10
CA GLY A 30 6.69 -31.96 24.96
C GLY A 30 5.27 -32.44 25.23
N LYS A 31 4.73 -32.23 26.45
CA LYS A 31 3.37 -32.62 26.80
C LYS A 31 2.36 -31.58 26.31
N VAL A 32 1.23 -32.09 25.85
CA VAL A 32 0.06 -31.28 25.48
C VAL A 32 -0.67 -30.87 26.75
N ILE A 33 -0.89 -29.57 26.90
CA ILE A 33 -1.63 -28.96 28.00
C ILE A 33 -3.05 -28.74 27.51
N ASN A 34 -4.02 -29.44 28.10
CA ASN A 34 -5.44 -29.29 27.76
C ASN A 34 -6.30 -29.54 29.02
N PRO A 35 -7.59 -29.16 29.02
CA PRO A 35 -8.46 -29.39 30.18
C PRO A 35 -8.56 -30.88 30.60
N ASP A 36 -8.62 -31.79 29.63
CA ASP A 36 -8.78 -33.23 29.88
C ASP A 36 -7.57 -33.83 30.62
N PHE A 37 -6.37 -33.32 30.34
CA PHE A 37 -5.14 -33.64 31.06
C PHE A 37 -5.28 -33.32 32.55
N PHE A 38 -5.80 -32.14 32.90
CA PHE A 38 -5.97 -31.75 34.30
C PHE A 38 -7.07 -32.56 34.99
N ILE A 39 -8.20 -32.80 34.32
CA ILE A 39 -9.30 -33.61 34.87
C ILE A 39 -8.84 -35.05 35.16
N SER A 40 -8.02 -35.64 34.29
CA SER A 40 -7.48 -36.99 34.51
C SER A 40 -6.63 -37.11 35.78
N ARG A 41 -6.00 -36.00 36.20
CA ARG A 41 -5.16 -35.92 37.40
C ARG A 41 -5.91 -35.43 38.63
N TYR A 42 -6.94 -34.61 38.42
CA TYR A 42 -7.76 -33.98 39.44
C TYR A 42 -9.25 -34.27 39.20
N PRO A 43 -9.74 -35.45 39.62
CA PRO A 43 -11.10 -35.90 39.29
C PRO A 43 -12.24 -35.04 39.85
N HIS A 44 -11.94 -34.10 40.75
CA HIS A 44 -12.92 -33.15 41.29
C HIS A 44 -13.21 -31.99 40.33
N LEU A 45 -12.32 -31.75 39.35
CA LEU A 45 -12.50 -30.71 38.34
C LEU A 45 -13.45 -31.21 37.24
N ARG A 46 -14.35 -30.32 36.79
CA ARG A 46 -15.18 -30.57 35.61
C ARG A 46 -14.74 -29.69 34.46
N LYS A 47 -14.85 -30.19 33.22
CA LYS A 47 -14.48 -29.44 32.01
C LYS A 47 -15.23 -28.11 31.89
N GLU A 48 -16.49 -28.10 32.31
CA GLU A 48 -17.37 -26.92 32.29
C GLU A 48 -16.95 -25.82 33.27
N GLU A 49 -16.17 -26.17 34.30
CA GLU A 49 -15.68 -25.23 35.31
C GLU A 49 -14.39 -24.54 34.84
N ILE A 50 -13.64 -25.14 33.91
CA ILE A 50 -12.35 -24.61 33.42
C ILE A 50 -12.60 -23.58 32.32
N TYR A 51 -12.30 -22.32 32.61
CA TYR A 51 -12.34 -21.24 31.64
C TYR A 51 -11.04 -21.15 30.82
N GLY A 52 -9.89 -21.16 31.49
CA GLY A 52 -8.62 -20.95 30.81
C GLY A 52 -7.41 -21.28 31.66
N CYS A 53 -6.23 -20.94 31.16
CA CYS A 53 -4.96 -21.23 31.82
C CYS A 53 -3.99 -20.06 31.71
N GLU A 54 -3.40 -19.67 32.84
CA GLU A 54 -2.23 -18.79 32.88
C GLU A 54 -0.96 -19.60 33.13
N ALA A 55 0.01 -19.41 32.25
CA ALA A 55 1.28 -20.11 32.24
C ALA A 55 2.42 -19.10 32.42
N TYR A 56 3.21 -19.28 33.48
CA TYR A 56 4.44 -18.54 33.71
C TYR A 56 5.63 -19.45 33.48
N ILE A 57 6.59 -19.03 32.67
CA ILE A 57 7.75 -19.85 32.30
C ILE A 57 9.08 -19.22 32.71
N ASP A 58 9.96 -20.09 33.20
CA ASP A 58 11.36 -19.79 33.47
C ASP A 58 12.22 -20.96 32.99
N GLY A 59 13.23 -20.62 32.18
CA GLY A 59 14.14 -21.58 31.59
C GLY A 59 14.29 -21.46 30.08
N GLU A 60 15.14 -22.33 29.54
CA GLU A 60 15.56 -22.27 28.14
C GLU A 60 15.13 -23.50 27.33
N ASN A 61 14.93 -23.25 26.04
CA ASN A 61 14.59 -24.24 25.02
C ASN A 61 13.31 -25.03 25.37
N LEU A 62 12.30 -24.34 25.88
CA LEU A 62 11.02 -24.94 26.26
C LEU A 62 10.18 -25.30 25.03
N ILE A 63 9.38 -26.36 25.13
CA ILE A 63 8.39 -26.74 24.11
C ILE A 63 7.00 -26.70 24.74
N VAL A 64 6.19 -25.73 24.36
CA VAL A 64 4.85 -25.54 24.94
C VAL A 64 3.80 -25.91 23.90
N HIS A 65 2.88 -26.78 24.25
CA HIS A 65 1.74 -27.10 23.41
C HIS A 65 0.48 -26.99 24.26
N ALA A 66 -0.44 -26.09 23.91
CA ALA A 66 -1.73 -25.97 24.56
C ALA A 66 -2.88 -26.06 23.56
N GLU A 67 -3.94 -26.77 23.94
CA GLU A 67 -5.13 -26.98 23.11
C GLU A 67 -6.43 -26.94 23.93
N ASP A 68 -7.55 -26.64 23.24
CA ASP A 68 -8.92 -26.77 23.74
C ASP A 68 -9.26 -25.96 25.00
N PHE A 69 -8.54 -24.86 25.27
CA PHE A 69 -8.92 -23.86 26.28
C PHE A 69 -9.86 -22.81 25.69
N ARG A 70 -10.61 -22.06 26.52
CA ARG A 70 -11.20 -20.81 26.03
C ARG A 70 -10.18 -19.69 25.99
N PHE A 71 -9.32 -19.62 27.00
CA PHE A 71 -8.29 -18.61 27.15
C PHE A 71 -6.95 -19.25 27.54
N PHE A 72 -5.86 -18.82 26.90
CA PHE A 72 -4.52 -19.21 27.31
C PHE A 72 -3.58 -18.02 27.31
N ASN A 73 -2.81 -17.86 28.38
CA ASN A 73 -1.87 -16.76 28.53
C ASN A 73 -0.50 -17.30 28.91
N LEU A 74 0.51 -17.06 28.08
CA LEU A 74 1.89 -17.43 28.33
C LEU A 74 2.73 -16.18 28.61
N LYS A 75 3.39 -16.15 29.77
CA LYS A 75 4.21 -15.03 30.21
C LYS A 75 5.55 -15.49 30.76
N ALA A 76 6.56 -14.63 30.68
CA ALA A 76 7.77 -14.81 31.47
C ALA A 76 7.48 -14.63 32.97
N PHE A 77 8.30 -15.28 33.80
CA PHE A 77 8.40 -14.89 35.20
C PHE A 77 9.04 -13.51 35.34
N ILE A 78 8.69 -12.80 36.41
CA ILE A 78 9.28 -11.48 36.70
C ILE A 78 10.81 -11.63 36.79
N ASN A 79 11.53 -10.79 36.05
CA ASN A 79 12.99 -10.78 35.93
C ASN A 79 13.61 -12.06 35.32
N SER A 80 12.84 -12.86 34.57
CA SER A 80 13.39 -13.95 33.75
C SER A 80 13.29 -13.62 32.26
N THR A 81 14.19 -14.18 31.45
CA THR A 81 14.19 -14.05 29.99
C THR A 81 14.11 -15.44 29.36
N PRO A 82 12.96 -16.12 29.48
CA PRO A 82 12.83 -17.51 29.05
C PRO A 82 12.90 -17.61 27.53
N THR A 83 13.39 -18.75 27.05
CA THR A 83 13.43 -19.05 25.62
C THR A 83 12.56 -20.26 25.30
N VAL A 84 11.59 -20.07 24.40
CA VAL A 84 10.70 -21.13 23.93
C VAL A 84 11.16 -21.54 22.53
N SER A 85 11.60 -22.78 22.39
CA SER A 85 12.03 -23.32 21.09
C SER A 85 10.86 -23.49 20.14
N TYR A 86 9.74 -24.01 20.66
CA TYR A 86 8.54 -24.23 19.85
C TYR A 86 7.29 -24.09 20.72
N CYS A 87 6.34 -23.30 20.23
CA CYS A 87 5.06 -23.10 20.87
C CYS A 87 3.92 -23.39 19.89
N ILE A 88 2.97 -24.22 20.31
CA ILE A 88 1.75 -24.53 19.54
C ILE A 88 0.53 -24.15 20.38
N MET A 89 -0.36 -23.37 19.79
CA MET A 89 -1.64 -22.96 20.38
C MET A 89 -2.76 -23.35 19.42
N SER A 90 -3.59 -24.32 19.78
CA SER A 90 -4.61 -24.85 18.86
C SER A 90 -6.00 -24.82 19.50
N CYS A 91 -7.02 -24.45 18.70
CA CYS A 91 -8.44 -24.49 19.09
C CYS A 91 -8.78 -23.72 20.38
N ILE A 92 -8.12 -22.58 20.63
CA ILE A 92 -8.43 -21.73 21.78
C ILE A 92 -9.54 -20.74 21.39
N SER A 93 -10.70 -20.83 22.04
CA SER A 93 -11.93 -20.19 21.55
C SER A 93 -11.92 -18.66 21.60
N ASP A 94 -11.39 -18.07 22.67
CA ASP A 94 -11.45 -16.63 22.90
C ASP A 94 -10.17 -15.97 22.37
N ASN A 95 -9.02 -16.23 23.01
CA ASN A 95 -7.70 -15.86 22.50
C ASN A 95 -6.55 -16.57 23.23
N CYS A 96 -5.39 -16.56 22.58
CA CYS A 96 -4.10 -16.81 23.20
C CYS A 96 -3.29 -15.51 23.30
N THR A 97 -2.60 -15.35 24.42
CA THR A 97 -1.81 -14.15 24.71
C THR A 97 -0.38 -14.51 25.08
N PHE A 98 0.57 -13.74 24.55
CA PHE A 98 2.00 -13.90 24.79
C PHE A 98 2.57 -12.56 25.23
N ASN A 99 3.26 -12.54 26.37
CA ASN A 99 3.85 -11.31 26.88
C ASN A 99 5.27 -11.53 27.40
N ASP A 100 6.20 -10.67 26.96
CA ASP A 100 7.59 -10.62 27.39
C ASP A 100 8.36 -11.94 27.16
N LEU A 101 8.26 -12.49 25.94
CA LEU A 101 8.82 -13.81 25.60
C LEU A 101 9.75 -13.77 24.40
N PHE A 102 10.76 -14.65 24.40
CA PHE A 102 11.48 -15.04 23.18
C PHE A 102 11.01 -16.41 22.70
N VAL A 103 10.36 -16.47 21.53
CA VAL A 103 9.86 -17.70 20.92
C VAL A 103 10.53 -17.91 19.56
N ARG A 104 11.23 -19.03 19.34
CA ARG A 104 11.82 -19.31 18.03
C ARG A 104 10.74 -19.59 16.99
N ARG A 105 9.82 -20.51 17.29
CA ARG A 105 8.68 -20.81 16.42
C ARG A 105 7.37 -20.82 17.21
N LEU A 106 6.39 -20.06 16.74
CA LEU A 106 5.05 -19.97 17.30
C LEU A 106 4.03 -20.30 16.22
N ASP A 107 3.32 -21.42 16.39
CA ASP A 107 2.21 -21.83 15.52
C ASP A 107 0.89 -21.61 16.28
N VAL A 108 0.01 -20.80 15.72
CA VAL A 108 -1.32 -20.50 16.28
C VAL A 108 -2.39 -20.98 15.31
N GLU A 109 -3.19 -21.95 15.72
CA GLU A 109 -4.15 -22.65 14.85
C GLU A 109 -5.59 -22.39 15.28
N ASN A 110 -6.39 -21.85 14.36
CA ASN A 110 -7.81 -21.56 14.56
C ASN A 110 -8.11 -20.80 15.88
N THR A 111 -7.23 -19.86 16.21
CA THR A 111 -7.19 -19.16 17.50
C THR A 111 -6.85 -17.69 17.26
N ASN A 112 -7.45 -16.80 18.05
CA ASN A 112 -7.08 -15.38 18.06
C ASN A 112 -5.75 -15.16 18.80
N LEU A 113 -4.86 -14.35 18.23
CA LEU A 113 -3.53 -14.09 18.79
C LEU A 113 -3.38 -12.66 19.27
N ILE A 114 -2.86 -12.49 20.49
CA ILE A 114 -2.30 -11.24 20.99
C ILE A 114 -0.85 -11.47 21.40
N LEU A 115 0.09 -10.82 20.71
CA LEU A 115 1.52 -10.85 20.97
C LEU A 115 1.97 -9.47 21.45
N ALA A 116 2.48 -9.36 22.66
CA ALA A 116 2.92 -8.10 23.25
C ALA A 116 4.36 -8.22 23.77
N GLU A 117 5.16 -7.16 23.59
CA GLU A 117 6.50 -7.01 24.18
C GLU A 117 7.41 -8.23 23.96
N SER A 118 7.23 -8.93 22.84
CA SER A 118 7.84 -10.25 22.62
C SER A 118 8.72 -10.25 21.37
N ARG A 119 9.65 -11.20 21.32
CA ARG A 119 10.45 -11.48 20.13
C ARG A 119 10.14 -12.87 19.59
N VAL A 120 9.70 -12.94 18.35
CA VAL A 120 9.36 -14.20 17.68
C VAL A 120 10.19 -14.35 16.40
N SER A 121 10.85 -15.49 16.18
CA SER A 121 11.59 -15.68 14.92
C SER A 121 10.64 -16.09 13.79
N GLU A 122 9.75 -17.04 14.04
CA GLU A 122 8.78 -17.53 13.06
C GLU A 122 7.39 -17.60 13.71
N LEU A 123 6.44 -16.83 13.19
CA LEU A 123 5.03 -16.82 13.61
C LEU A 123 4.16 -17.33 12.45
N ASN A 124 3.51 -18.48 12.65
CA ASN A 124 2.55 -19.02 11.71
C ASN A 124 1.14 -18.93 12.27
N VAL A 125 0.24 -18.27 11.55
CA VAL A 125 -1.18 -18.14 11.92
C VAL A 125 -2.02 -18.96 10.96
N GLY A 126 -2.63 -20.02 11.48
CA GLY A 126 -3.55 -20.91 10.77
C GLY A 126 -2.89 -21.99 9.90
N ILE A 127 -1.68 -22.46 10.26
CA ILE A 127 -0.93 -23.42 9.43
C ILE A 127 -1.61 -24.81 9.36
N GLY A 128 -2.06 -25.36 10.50
CA GLY A 128 -2.71 -26.68 10.54
C GLY A 128 -4.00 -26.74 9.74
N SER A 129 -4.86 -25.72 9.86
CA SER A 129 -6.11 -25.63 9.08
C SER A 129 -5.86 -25.44 7.58
N TYR A 130 -4.77 -24.81 7.18
CA TYR A 130 -4.37 -24.69 5.77
C TYR A 130 -3.90 -26.03 5.19
N ILE A 131 -3.07 -26.79 5.91
CA ILE A 131 -2.58 -28.10 5.48
C ILE A 131 -3.73 -29.11 5.42
N ASP A 132 -4.65 -29.11 6.39
CA ASP A 132 -5.84 -29.98 6.37
C ASP A 132 -6.79 -29.66 5.20
N ASN A 133 -6.96 -28.37 4.87
CA ASN A 133 -7.75 -27.93 3.70
C ASN A 133 -7.16 -28.43 2.37
N ILE A 134 -5.84 -28.46 2.24
CA ILE A 134 -5.17 -28.96 1.03
C ILE A 134 -5.23 -30.50 0.95
N SER A 135 -5.20 -31.18 2.09
CA SER A 135 -4.99 -32.64 2.14
C SER A 135 -6.27 -33.49 2.18
N LYS A 136 -7.46 -32.96 2.50
CA LYS A 136 -8.69 -33.79 2.67
C LYS A 136 -9.94 -33.27 1.95
N LYS A 137 -10.53 -34.10 1.08
CA LYS A 137 -11.93 -34.05 0.60
C LYS A 137 -12.98 -34.39 1.68
N LYS A 138 -12.74 -34.09 2.96
CA LYS A 138 -13.70 -34.31 4.07
C LYS A 138 -13.98 -32.97 4.70
N LYS A 139 -15.27 -32.60 4.81
CA LYS A 139 -15.84 -31.38 5.46
C LYS A 139 -14.77 -30.68 6.29
N ALA A 140 -14.00 -29.81 5.63
CA ALA A 140 -13.08 -28.95 6.31
C ALA A 140 -13.92 -28.13 7.28
N ILE A 141 -13.52 -28.10 8.54
CA ILE A 141 -13.95 -27.00 9.39
C ILE A 141 -13.34 -25.78 8.68
N GLU A 142 -14.16 -24.98 8.01
CA GLU A 142 -13.69 -23.70 7.50
C GLU A 142 -13.05 -22.99 8.70
N PRO A 143 -11.75 -22.68 8.65
CA PRO A 143 -11.09 -22.05 9.77
C PRO A 143 -11.88 -20.80 10.12
N GLY A 144 -12.23 -20.68 11.40
CA GLY A 144 -13.00 -19.54 11.89
C GLY A 144 -12.27 -18.25 11.54
N LEU A 145 -13.04 -17.17 11.38
CA LEU A 145 -12.46 -15.84 11.23
C LEU A 145 -11.69 -15.51 12.53
N VAL A 146 -10.36 -15.43 12.45
CA VAL A 146 -9.49 -15.10 13.60
C VAL A 146 -9.04 -13.65 13.57
N TYR A 147 -8.41 -13.15 14.63
CA TYR A 147 -7.64 -11.91 14.59
C TYR A 147 -6.21 -12.11 15.08
N THR A 148 -5.32 -11.27 14.58
CA THR A 148 -3.91 -11.23 14.95
C THR A 148 -3.55 -9.82 15.39
N ASP A 149 -3.09 -9.66 16.63
CA ASP A 149 -2.70 -8.37 17.22
C ASP A 149 -1.26 -8.44 17.75
N ILE A 150 -0.38 -7.61 17.22
CA ILE A 150 1.04 -7.57 17.54
C ILE A 150 1.41 -6.18 18.01
N ARG A 151 1.99 -6.12 19.21
CA ARG A 151 2.25 -4.87 19.93
C ARG A 151 3.65 -4.85 20.48
N ASP A 152 4.38 -3.77 20.22
CA ASP A 152 5.70 -3.50 20.81
C ASP A 152 6.67 -4.69 20.71
N SER A 153 6.61 -5.41 19.59
CA SER A 153 7.25 -6.72 19.40
C SER A 153 8.20 -6.71 18.21
N LYS A 154 9.14 -7.65 18.21
CA LYS A 154 10.00 -7.92 17.06
C LYS A 154 9.68 -9.29 16.48
N VAL A 155 9.31 -9.34 15.20
CA VAL A 155 9.04 -10.63 14.54
C VAL A 155 9.84 -10.75 13.25
N ASP A 156 10.63 -11.80 13.11
CA ASP A 156 11.45 -11.97 11.91
C ASP A 156 10.56 -12.41 10.72
N GLU A 157 9.67 -13.40 10.90
CA GLU A 157 8.75 -13.83 9.85
C GLU A 157 7.34 -14.10 10.41
N ILE A 158 6.33 -13.50 9.79
CA ILE A 158 4.91 -13.75 10.02
C ILE A 158 4.32 -14.35 8.74
N ARG A 159 3.70 -15.53 8.85
CA ARG A 159 2.93 -16.14 7.77
C ARG A 159 1.50 -16.38 8.20
N VAL A 160 0.56 -15.87 7.40
CA VAL A 160 -0.87 -15.96 7.66
C VAL A 160 -1.51 -16.80 6.57
N PHE A 161 -2.13 -17.91 6.98
CA PHE A 161 -2.69 -18.91 6.06
C PHE A 161 -4.23 -18.95 6.06
N VAL A 162 -4.87 -18.20 6.96
CA VAL A 162 -6.33 -18.16 7.18
C VAL A 162 -6.90 -16.75 7.11
N SER A 163 -8.21 -16.66 6.86
CA SER A 163 -8.95 -15.40 6.90
C SER A 163 -8.86 -14.73 8.27
N ASN A 164 -8.68 -13.40 8.27
CA ASN A 164 -8.51 -12.62 9.48
C ASN A 164 -9.53 -11.47 9.53
N GLN A 165 -10.18 -11.27 10.66
CA GLN A 165 -10.95 -10.06 10.92
C GLN A 165 -10.02 -8.85 10.88
N PHE A 166 -8.87 -8.94 11.57
CA PHE A 166 -7.83 -7.94 11.42
C PHE A 166 -6.44 -8.51 11.70
N ILE A 167 -5.46 -7.91 11.05
CA ILE A 167 -4.04 -8.03 11.38
C ILE A 167 -3.61 -6.63 11.85
N ASN A 168 -3.43 -6.46 13.15
CA ASN A 168 -2.99 -5.21 13.78
C ASN A 168 -1.52 -5.33 14.18
N ILE A 169 -0.71 -4.37 13.77
CA ILE A 169 0.72 -4.29 14.10
C ILE A 169 1.02 -2.86 14.56
N GLN A 170 1.42 -2.72 15.82
CA GLN A 170 1.73 -1.44 16.45
C GLN A 170 3.08 -1.47 17.19
N GLY A 171 3.83 -0.36 17.17
CA GLY A 171 5.10 -0.26 17.92
C GLY A 171 6.16 -1.31 17.56
N SER A 172 6.02 -2.00 16.42
CA SER A 172 6.72 -3.27 16.18
C SER A 172 7.70 -3.20 15.02
N ASN A 173 8.64 -4.15 14.98
CA ASN A 173 9.57 -4.32 13.87
C ASN A 173 9.43 -5.73 13.26
N ILE A 174 9.02 -5.78 12.00
CA ILE A 174 8.72 -7.01 11.28
C ILE A 174 9.65 -7.14 10.08
N GLN A 175 10.41 -8.23 9.94
CA GLN A 175 11.21 -8.39 8.71
C GLN A 175 10.34 -8.86 7.55
N ARG A 176 9.50 -9.88 7.75
CA ARG A 176 8.61 -10.39 6.69
C ARG A 176 7.20 -10.62 7.20
N LEU A 177 6.21 -10.01 6.54
CA LEU A 177 4.78 -10.30 6.70
C LEU A 177 4.26 -10.89 5.39
N MET A 178 3.78 -12.13 5.41
CA MET A 178 3.29 -12.83 4.22
C MET A 178 1.89 -13.38 4.48
N LEU A 179 0.92 -12.92 3.70
CA LEU A 179 -0.35 -13.61 3.57
C LEU A 179 -0.15 -14.65 2.46
N GLU A 180 -0.44 -15.92 2.74
CA GLU A 180 0.06 -17.07 1.95
C GLU A 180 -1.04 -17.82 1.17
N ASN A 181 -2.27 -17.31 1.13
CA ASN A 181 -3.36 -17.99 0.43
C ASN A 181 -4.32 -17.04 -0.28
N GLN A 182 -4.50 -17.24 -1.59
CA GLN A 182 -5.30 -16.38 -2.47
C GLN A 182 -6.79 -16.36 -2.10
N HIS A 183 -7.27 -17.34 -1.34
CA HIS A 183 -8.65 -17.43 -0.87
C HIS A 183 -8.85 -16.78 0.50
N ILE A 184 -7.78 -16.29 1.15
CA ILE A 184 -7.87 -15.52 2.39
C ILE A 184 -8.61 -14.21 2.12
N LYS A 185 -9.53 -13.90 3.03
CA LYS A 185 -10.12 -12.56 3.15
C LYS A 185 -9.67 -11.95 4.47
N THR A 186 -9.14 -10.74 4.41
CA THR A 186 -8.75 -9.97 5.59
C THR A 186 -9.55 -8.68 5.66
N ASP A 187 -10.36 -8.45 6.71
CA ASP A 187 -11.19 -7.24 6.74
C ASP A 187 -10.32 -5.99 6.94
N ALA A 188 -9.28 -6.06 7.78
CA ALA A 188 -8.37 -4.94 7.97
C ALA A 188 -6.91 -5.37 8.23
N ILE A 189 -5.97 -4.76 7.52
CA ILE A 189 -4.55 -4.74 7.89
C ILE A 189 -4.23 -3.35 8.41
N ARG A 190 -3.79 -3.24 9.66
CA ARG A 190 -3.50 -1.96 10.33
C ARG A 190 -2.06 -1.94 10.82
N VAL A 191 -1.26 -1.04 10.26
CA VAL A 191 0.15 -0.86 10.61
C VAL A 191 0.33 0.55 11.15
N TRP A 192 0.66 0.71 12.43
CA TRP A 192 0.67 2.03 13.06
C TRP A 192 1.67 2.18 14.22
N GLN A 193 1.78 3.39 14.77
CA GLN A 193 2.66 3.72 15.91
C GLN A 193 4.13 3.33 15.68
N ASN A 194 4.81 3.97 14.72
CA ASN A 194 6.24 3.78 14.48
C ASN A 194 6.62 2.31 14.19
N THR A 195 5.74 1.60 13.47
CA THR A 195 6.00 0.23 13.03
C THR A 195 6.81 0.25 11.75
N ASN A 196 7.80 -0.65 11.66
CA ASN A 196 8.55 -0.89 10.43
C ASN A 196 8.33 -2.32 9.94
N ILE A 197 8.01 -2.47 8.66
CA ILE A 197 7.95 -3.77 7.98
C ILE A 197 8.97 -3.76 6.83
N GLU A 198 9.94 -4.67 6.83
CA GLU A 198 10.92 -4.73 5.74
C GLU A 198 10.28 -5.25 4.45
N ARG A 199 9.58 -6.40 4.50
CA ARG A 199 8.82 -6.92 3.34
C ARG A 199 7.41 -7.34 3.73
N CYS A 200 6.45 -6.88 2.96
CA CYS A 200 5.03 -7.22 3.11
C CYS A 200 4.52 -7.80 1.80
N LYS A 201 4.12 -9.07 1.80
CA LYS A 201 3.50 -9.74 0.65
C LYS A 201 2.06 -10.06 0.95
N ILE A 202 1.15 -9.58 0.10
CA ILE A 202 -0.29 -9.78 0.24
C ILE A 202 -0.78 -10.71 -0.87
N LEU A 203 -1.07 -11.96 -0.51
CA LEU A 203 -1.83 -12.92 -1.31
C LEU A 203 -3.24 -13.05 -0.71
N GLY A 204 -4.28 -12.71 -1.47
CA GLY A 204 -5.68 -12.71 -1.02
C GLY A 204 -6.31 -11.32 -1.05
N ASN A 205 -7.55 -11.20 -0.57
CA ASN A 205 -8.31 -9.95 -0.60
C ASN A 205 -8.25 -9.23 0.75
N VAL A 206 -8.18 -7.90 0.71
CA VAL A 206 -8.11 -7.03 1.90
C VAL A 206 -9.14 -5.91 1.81
N ASN A 207 -10.10 -5.80 2.73
CA ASN A 207 -11.09 -4.73 2.62
C ASN A 207 -10.46 -3.36 2.95
N THR A 208 -9.64 -3.29 4.00
CA THR A 208 -8.96 -2.04 4.40
C THR A 208 -7.48 -2.25 4.67
N LEU A 209 -6.60 -1.55 3.94
CA LEU A 209 -5.18 -1.48 4.24
C LEU A 209 -4.83 -0.08 4.78
N GLN A 210 -4.46 -0.02 6.06
CA GLN A 210 -4.18 1.20 6.79
C GLN A 210 -2.72 1.23 7.25
N ILE A 211 -2.02 2.33 6.94
CA ILE A 211 -0.63 2.54 7.38
C ILE A 211 -0.51 3.97 7.94
N LYS A 212 -0.21 4.09 9.24
CA LYS A 212 -0.19 5.39 9.94
C LYS A 212 1.07 5.58 10.77
N ASN A 213 1.84 6.64 10.52
CA ASN A 213 3.10 6.91 11.24
C ASN A 213 4.05 5.69 11.22
N SER A 214 4.13 5.00 10.09
CA SER A 214 4.83 3.71 9.94
C SER A 214 5.40 3.57 8.53
N SER A 215 6.35 2.66 8.35
CA SER A 215 7.00 2.40 7.07
C SER A 215 6.92 0.94 6.64
N ILE A 216 6.80 0.74 5.32
CA ILE A 216 7.02 -0.55 4.67
C ILE A 216 8.13 -0.37 3.63
N SER A 217 9.19 -1.16 3.71
CA SER A 217 10.29 -1.02 2.74
C SER A 217 9.94 -1.65 1.40
N ASP A 218 9.32 -2.82 1.41
CA ASP A 218 8.93 -3.54 0.20
C ASP A 218 7.49 -4.06 0.33
N LEU A 219 6.60 -3.64 -0.57
CA LEU A 219 5.20 -4.04 -0.61
C LEU A 219 4.88 -4.74 -1.92
N GLU A 220 4.58 -6.03 -1.85
CA GLU A 220 4.24 -6.87 -2.99
C GLU A 220 2.78 -7.32 -2.90
N PHE A 221 2.03 -7.15 -3.99
CA PHE A 221 0.71 -7.75 -4.14
C PHE A 221 0.78 -8.95 -5.08
N SER A 222 -0.09 -9.94 -4.90
CA SER A 222 -0.31 -10.93 -5.96
C SER A 222 -1.17 -10.34 -7.09
N GLU A 223 -1.08 -10.90 -8.31
CA GLU A 223 -1.86 -10.45 -9.47
C GLU A 223 -3.38 -10.44 -9.24
N LYS A 224 -3.92 -11.35 -8.41
CA LYS A 224 -5.37 -11.46 -8.18
C LYS A 224 -5.84 -10.73 -6.93
N THR A 225 -4.95 -10.06 -6.22
CA THR A 225 -5.24 -9.33 -4.97
C THR A 225 -6.23 -8.21 -5.24
N LEU A 226 -7.27 -8.11 -4.42
CA LEU A 226 -8.16 -6.95 -4.37
C LEU A 226 -8.06 -6.25 -3.01
N VAL A 227 -7.97 -4.93 -3.05
CA VAL A 227 -7.96 -4.05 -1.89
C VAL A 227 -9.10 -3.04 -2.03
N ASP A 228 -10.06 -3.05 -1.10
CA ASP A 228 -11.24 -2.18 -1.26
C ASP A 228 -10.91 -0.72 -0.97
N SER A 229 -10.15 -0.45 0.10
CA SER A 229 -9.80 0.89 0.54
C SER A 229 -8.40 1.00 1.14
N LEU A 230 -7.80 2.20 0.98
CA LEU A 230 -6.51 2.57 1.55
C LEU A 230 -6.66 3.78 2.49
N ASP A 231 -5.99 3.74 3.65
CA ASP A 231 -5.90 4.85 4.60
C ASP A 231 -4.46 5.06 5.06
N PHE A 232 -3.70 5.87 4.30
CA PHE A 232 -2.30 6.15 4.57
C PHE A 232 -2.15 7.54 5.19
N LYS A 233 -1.50 7.65 6.36
CA LYS A 233 -1.24 8.93 7.03
C LYS A 233 0.18 8.99 7.57
N PHE A 234 0.96 9.97 7.13
CA PHE A 234 2.35 10.16 7.56
C PHE A 234 3.17 8.87 7.47
N SER A 235 2.98 8.12 6.38
CA SER A 235 3.58 6.81 6.17
C SER A 235 4.32 6.75 4.83
N PHE A 236 5.27 5.82 4.76
CA PHE A 236 6.15 5.65 3.61
C PHE A 236 6.18 4.19 3.17
N VAL A 237 5.97 3.97 1.87
CA VAL A 237 6.25 2.70 1.19
C VAL A 237 7.39 2.99 0.23
N ASN A 238 8.55 2.32 0.41
CA ASN A 238 9.75 2.65 -0.37
C ASN A 238 9.73 2.03 -1.76
N ARG A 239 9.31 0.78 -1.86
CA ARG A 239 9.14 0.06 -3.12
C ARG A 239 7.86 -0.75 -3.11
N THR A 240 7.21 -0.77 -4.25
CA THR A 240 5.98 -1.51 -4.51
C THR A 240 6.21 -2.42 -5.71
N HIS A 241 5.67 -3.64 -5.66
CA HIS A 241 5.77 -4.62 -6.76
C HIS A 241 4.41 -5.27 -7.02
N ASN A 242 4.19 -5.69 -8.28
CA ASN A 242 2.99 -6.39 -8.73
C ASN A 242 1.67 -5.66 -8.38
N CYS A 243 1.68 -4.32 -8.42
CA CYS A 243 0.54 -3.49 -8.07
C CYS A 243 -0.10 -2.87 -9.32
N PHE A 244 -1.37 -3.16 -9.54
CA PHE A 244 -2.08 -2.80 -10.77
C PHE A 244 -3.33 -1.96 -10.49
N PRO A 245 -3.91 -1.27 -11.50
CA PRO A 245 -5.11 -0.46 -11.31
C PRO A 245 -6.35 -1.26 -10.84
N HIS A 246 -6.41 -2.56 -11.18
CA HIS A 246 -7.48 -3.44 -10.74
C HIS A 246 -7.27 -3.96 -9.31
N THR A 247 -6.06 -3.86 -8.75
CA THR A 247 -5.79 -4.21 -7.35
C THR A 247 -6.65 -3.37 -6.41
N PHE A 248 -7.04 -2.15 -6.80
CA PHE A 248 -7.83 -1.26 -5.96
C PHE A 248 -9.25 -1.07 -6.49
N VAL A 249 -10.24 -1.42 -5.65
CA VAL A 249 -11.66 -1.17 -5.94
C VAL A 249 -11.93 0.32 -5.88
N GLN A 250 -11.57 0.98 -4.77
CA GLN A 250 -11.61 2.43 -4.65
C GLN A 250 -10.25 3.04 -4.99
N LYS A 251 -10.23 3.88 -6.03
CA LYS A 251 -9.00 4.52 -6.52
C LYS A 251 -8.79 5.86 -5.82
N SER A 252 -7.74 5.93 -5.01
CA SER A 252 -7.30 7.11 -4.26
C SER A 252 -5.97 7.66 -4.81
N ILE A 253 -5.50 8.78 -4.25
CA ILE A 253 -4.17 9.33 -4.59
C ILE A 253 -3.08 8.31 -4.21
N ASP A 254 -3.21 7.68 -3.05
CA ASP A 254 -2.23 6.70 -2.56
C ASP A 254 -2.25 5.42 -3.40
N SER A 255 -3.42 4.97 -3.84
CA SER A 255 -3.51 3.77 -4.69
C SER A 255 -2.77 3.98 -6.01
N TRP A 256 -2.96 5.13 -6.67
CA TRP A 256 -2.25 5.45 -7.91
C TRP A 256 -0.77 5.70 -7.69
N LYS A 257 -0.36 6.20 -6.52
CA LYS A 257 1.05 6.32 -6.14
C LYS A 257 1.71 4.94 -6.06
N LEU A 258 1.05 3.95 -5.45
CA LEU A 258 1.53 2.56 -5.38
C LEU A 258 1.65 1.91 -6.77
N VAL A 259 0.64 2.07 -7.63
CA VAL A 259 0.69 1.56 -9.02
C VAL A 259 1.83 2.23 -9.81
N MET A 260 2.02 3.54 -9.65
CA MET A 260 3.09 4.28 -10.33
C MET A 260 4.47 3.81 -9.89
N ASP A 261 4.64 3.56 -8.59
CA ASP A 261 5.88 3.03 -8.03
C ASP A 261 6.15 1.60 -8.53
N SER A 262 5.12 0.74 -8.55
CA SER A 262 5.24 -0.61 -9.12
C SER A 262 5.61 -0.60 -10.61
N ALA A 263 4.99 0.27 -11.41
CA ALA A 263 5.30 0.38 -12.82
C ALA A 263 6.74 0.88 -13.08
N ARG A 264 7.25 1.74 -12.19
CA ARG A 264 8.65 2.19 -12.23
C ARG A 264 9.60 1.06 -11.88
N ASN A 265 9.28 0.24 -10.89
CA ASN A 265 10.14 -0.88 -10.46
C ASN A 265 10.12 -2.06 -11.44
N SER A 266 9.13 -2.13 -12.33
CA SER A 266 9.00 -3.17 -13.36
C SER A 266 9.34 -2.68 -14.78
N ASP A 267 9.84 -1.44 -14.92
CA ASP A 267 10.11 -0.78 -16.21
C ASP A 267 8.92 -0.77 -17.20
N ASP A 268 7.68 -0.81 -16.69
CA ASP A 268 6.48 -0.74 -17.52
C ASP A 268 6.13 0.73 -17.83
N SER A 269 6.72 1.22 -18.91
CA SER A 269 6.52 2.59 -19.40
C SER A 269 5.06 2.94 -19.69
N SER A 270 4.27 1.97 -20.16
CA SER A 270 2.84 2.14 -20.44
C SER A 270 2.03 2.35 -19.17
N LEU A 271 2.21 1.46 -18.19
CA LEU A 271 1.52 1.54 -16.91
C LEU A 271 1.98 2.77 -16.11
N LEU A 272 3.27 3.10 -16.16
CA LEU A 272 3.83 4.29 -15.51
C LEU A 272 3.18 5.57 -16.03
N ALA A 273 2.98 5.68 -17.35
CA ALA A 273 2.30 6.82 -17.95
C ALA A 273 0.83 6.92 -17.55
N LEU A 274 0.11 5.79 -17.50
CA LEU A 274 -1.28 5.73 -17.07
C LEU A 274 -1.43 6.12 -15.60
N ALA A 275 -0.68 5.47 -14.71
CA ALA A 275 -0.73 5.71 -13.27
C ALA A 275 -0.27 7.12 -12.91
N GLY A 276 0.78 7.60 -13.57
CA GLY A 276 1.28 8.97 -13.50
C GLY A 276 0.21 10.01 -13.83
N TYR A 277 -0.52 9.81 -14.92
CA TYR A 277 -1.59 10.71 -15.34
C TYR A 277 -2.74 10.75 -14.34
N GLU A 278 -3.24 9.60 -13.90
CA GLU A 278 -4.38 9.53 -12.97
C GLU A 278 -4.02 10.06 -11.57
N TYR A 279 -2.81 9.78 -11.08
CA TYR A 279 -2.28 10.39 -9.85
C TYR A 279 -2.32 11.92 -9.92
N MET A 280 -1.76 12.51 -10.98
CA MET A 280 -1.72 13.98 -11.13
C MET A 280 -3.11 14.58 -11.28
N LYS A 281 -4.01 13.90 -12.01
CA LYS A 281 -5.40 14.34 -12.19
C LYS A 281 -6.16 14.41 -10.87
N LEU A 282 -6.06 13.39 -10.02
CA LEU A 282 -6.68 13.40 -8.69
C LEU A 282 -6.05 14.46 -7.77
N LYS A 283 -4.72 14.59 -7.80
CA LYS A 283 -3.99 15.61 -7.04
C LYS A 283 -4.44 17.03 -7.42
N THR A 284 -4.59 17.31 -8.71
CA THR A 284 -5.10 18.60 -9.22
C THR A 284 -6.54 18.85 -8.81
N ARG A 285 -7.40 17.83 -8.84
CA ARG A 285 -8.81 17.97 -8.44
C ARG A 285 -8.95 18.44 -6.99
N ASN A 286 -8.09 17.91 -6.10
CA ASN A 286 -8.07 18.24 -4.68
C ASN A 286 -7.35 19.56 -4.34
N LEU A 287 -6.78 20.23 -5.34
CA LEU A 287 -6.09 21.51 -5.15
C LEU A 287 -7.10 22.65 -5.00
N SER A 288 -6.79 23.59 -4.10
CA SER A 288 -7.58 24.82 -3.90
C SER A 288 -7.56 25.70 -5.16
N LEU A 289 -8.60 26.53 -5.32
CA LEU A 289 -8.67 27.50 -6.41
C LEU A 289 -7.54 28.52 -6.24
N GLY A 290 -6.62 28.57 -7.20
CA GLY A 290 -5.45 29.45 -7.16
C GLY A 290 -4.53 29.22 -8.37
N PHE A 291 -3.44 29.98 -8.43
CA PHE A 291 -2.46 29.92 -9.52
C PHE A 291 -1.96 28.49 -9.79
N SER A 292 -1.70 27.73 -8.73
CA SER A 292 -1.25 26.33 -8.82
C SER A 292 -2.23 25.41 -9.56
N LYS A 293 -3.54 25.64 -9.41
CA LYS A 293 -4.58 24.88 -10.11
C LYS A 293 -4.70 25.29 -11.57
N ILE A 294 -4.53 26.58 -11.87
CA ILE A 294 -4.48 27.07 -13.25
C ILE A 294 -3.28 26.46 -13.97
N THR A 295 -2.10 26.51 -13.36
CA THR A 295 -0.89 25.93 -13.96
C THR A 295 -1.00 24.42 -14.17
N SER A 296 -1.62 23.69 -13.23
CA SER A 296 -1.79 22.25 -13.39
C SER A 296 -2.82 21.90 -14.47
N LEU A 297 -3.90 22.68 -14.61
CA LEU A 297 -4.85 22.53 -15.71
C LEU A 297 -4.22 22.85 -17.06
N LEU A 298 -3.39 23.89 -17.15
CA LEU A 298 -2.62 24.19 -18.36
C LEU A 298 -1.70 23.02 -18.72
N MET A 299 -1.02 22.40 -17.74
CA MET A 299 -0.22 21.19 -17.97
C MET A 299 -1.08 19.99 -18.39
N GLU A 300 -2.29 19.85 -17.87
CA GLU A 300 -3.22 18.79 -18.27
C GLU A 300 -3.61 18.89 -19.75
N VAL A 301 -3.94 20.10 -20.19
CA VAL A 301 -4.35 20.39 -21.57
C VAL A 301 -3.17 20.22 -22.53
N THR A 302 -2.03 20.83 -22.20
CA THR A 302 -0.86 20.88 -23.11
C THR A 302 -0.10 19.57 -23.21
N SER A 303 0.05 18.82 -22.12
CA SER A 303 0.93 17.64 -22.08
C SER A 303 0.34 16.42 -21.36
N GLY A 304 -0.88 16.54 -20.84
CA GLY A 304 -1.43 15.53 -19.93
C GLY A 304 -0.53 15.32 -18.73
N TYR A 305 -0.08 16.41 -18.08
CA TYR A 305 0.89 16.38 -16.97
C TYR A 305 2.26 15.77 -17.34
N GLY A 306 2.63 15.85 -18.62
CA GLY A 306 3.85 15.25 -19.15
C GLY A 306 3.75 13.78 -19.55
N TYR A 307 2.59 13.12 -19.38
CA TYR A 307 2.42 11.69 -19.65
C TYR A 307 1.76 11.37 -21.01
N LYS A 308 1.25 12.37 -21.74
CA LYS A 308 0.53 12.16 -23.02
C LYS A 308 1.14 13.02 -24.14
N PRO A 309 2.23 12.57 -24.80
CA PRO A 309 2.94 13.36 -25.83
C PRO A 309 2.04 13.77 -27.01
N ARG A 310 1.05 12.94 -27.36
CA ARG A 310 0.06 13.26 -28.40
C ARG A 310 -0.69 14.56 -28.12
N ARG A 311 -0.94 14.92 -26.86
CA ARG A 311 -1.60 16.19 -26.50
C ARG A 311 -0.72 17.38 -26.87
N THR A 312 0.59 17.27 -26.70
CA THR A 312 1.52 18.37 -27.00
C THR A 312 1.60 18.65 -28.50
N ILE A 313 1.57 17.62 -29.34
CA ILE A 313 1.48 17.78 -30.80
C ILE A 313 0.17 18.47 -31.22
N ILE A 314 -0.94 18.10 -30.59
CA ILE A 314 -2.24 18.75 -30.87
C ILE A 314 -2.20 20.20 -30.39
N SER A 315 -1.62 20.47 -29.22
CA SER A 315 -1.48 21.83 -28.68
C SER A 315 -0.59 22.71 -29.56
N SER A 316 0.50 22.20 -30.13
CA SER A 316 1.32 22.97 -31.08
C SER A 316 0.54 23.31 -32.35
N LEU A 317 -0.19 22.34 -32.93
CA LEU A 317 -1.02 22.58 -34.11
C LEU A 317 -2.14 23.61 -33.84
N LEU A 318 -2.79 23.53 -32.68
CA LEU A 318 -3.79 24.51 -32.26
C LEU A 318 -3.20 25.90 -32.08
N LEU A 319 -1.97 25.99 -31.54
CA LEU A 319 -1.30 27.28 -31.37
C LEU A 319 -1.02 27.91 -32.74
N TRP A 320 -0.55 27.13 -33.72
CA TRP A 320 -0.36 27.62 -35.10
C TRP A 320 -1.65 28.20 -35.69
N LEU A 321 -2.77 27.49 -35.50
CA LEU A 321 -4.06 27.93 -36.00
C LEU A 321 -4.55 29.21 -35.29
N ILE A 322 -4.38 29.30 -33.97
CA ILE A 322 -4.83 30.46 -33.17
C ILE A 322 -4.03 31.70 -33.55
N PHE A 323 -2.69 31.62 -33.58
CA PHE A 323 -1.86 32.77 -33.92
C PHE A 323 -2.00 33.17 -35.38
N GLY A 324 -2.07 32.21 -36.31
CA GLY A 324 -2.41 32.48 -37.70
C GLY A 324 -3.76 33.19 -37.86
N MET A 325 -4.78 32.80 -37.09
CA MET A 325 -6.07 33.49 -37.06
C MET A 325 -5.95 34.91 -36.49
N ILE A 326 -5.17 35.12 -35.41
CA ILE A 326 -4.93 36.44 -34.84
C ILE A 326 -4.30 37.38 -35.87
N TYR A 327 -3.22 36.95 -36.55
CA TYR A 327 -2.56 37.77 -37.56
C TYR A 327 -3.46 38.09 -38.75
N TRP A 328 -4.27 37.12 -39.18
CA TRP A 328 -5.23 37.31 -40.25
C TRP A 328 -6.32 38.32 -39.88
N VAL A 329 -6.85 38.25 -38.66
CA VAL A 329 -7.85 39.20 -38.12
C VAL A 329 -7.26 40.61 -38.04
N LEU A 330 -6.04 40.76 -37.51
CA LEU A 330 -5.35 42.06 -37.47
C LEU A 330 -5.25 42.68 -38.87
N ALA A 331 -4.91 41.86 -39.88
CA ALA A 331 -4.82 42.29 -41.28
C ALA A 331 -6.16 42.72 -41.88
N GLN A 332 -7.28 42.09 -41.49
CA GLN A 332 -8.61 42.49 -41.95
C GLN A 332 -9.06 43.83 -41.37
N PHE A 333 -8.79 44.08 -40.09
CA PHE A 333 -9.17 45.33 -39.41
C PHE A 333 -8.19 46.49 -39.64
N GLY A 334 -7.12 46.28 -40.41
CA GLY A 334 -6.13 47.33 -40.68
C GLY A 334 -5.27 47.73 -39.47
N LEU A 335 -5.22 46.88 -38.44
CA LEU A 335 -4.48 47.12 -37.20
C LEU A 335 -3.01 46.66 -37.27
N GLY A 336 -2.52 46.39 -38.48
CA GLY A 336 -1.27 45.67 -38.74
C GLY A 336 -1.53 44.32 -39.41
N GLY A 337 -0.50 43.51 -39.63
CA GLY A 337 -0.61 42.21 -40.29
C GLY A 337 0.73 41.69 -40.77
N ILE A 338 0.71 40.66 -41.61
CA ILE A 338 1.90 40.08 -42.20
C ILE A 338 2.15 40.74 -43.56
N LYS A 339 3.32 41.37 -43.70
CA LYS A 339 3.78 42.04 -44.93
C LYS A 339 4.73 41.12 -45.68
N THR A 340 4.47 40.91 -46.96
CA THR A 340 5.39 40.19 -47.87
C THR A 340 6.52 41.09 -48.37
N SER A 341 7.56 40.48 -48.91
CA SER A 341 8.70 41.16 -49.57
C SER A 341 8.28 42.27 -50.54
N ASP A 342 7.16 42.07 -51.24
CA ASP A 342 6.61 43.00 -52.25
C ASP A 342 5.93 44.23 -51.63
N GLY A 343 5.95 44.33 -50.31
CA GLY A 343 5.44 45.49 -49.59
C GLY A 343 3.96 45.42 -49.22
N THR A 344 3.24 44.40 -49.68
CA THR A 344 1.78 44.30 -49.57
C THR A 344 1.34 43.49 -48.36
N ILE A 345 0.22 43.88 -47.75
CA ILE A 345 -0.46 43.09 -46.71
C ILE A 345 -1.57 42.33 -47.40
N GLN A 346 -1.43 41.02 -47.51
CA GLN A 346 -2.44 40.19 -48.15
C GLN A 346 -3.67 40.01 -47.24
N ARG A 347 -4.86 40.20 -47.81
CA ARG A 347 -6.16 40.04 -47.12
C ARG A 347 -6.95 38.87 -47.71
N GLY A 348 -8.08 38.51 -47.07
CA GLY A 348 -8.90 37.38 -47.49
C GLY A 348 -8.26 36.01 -47.24
N LEU A 349 -8.72 34.97 -47.94
CA LEU A 349 -8.28 33.58 -47.73
C LEU A 349 -6.80 33.35 -48.03
N GLY A 350 -6.26 34.02 -49.05
CA GLY A 350 -4.81 33.99 -49.34
C GLY A 350 -3.99 34.55 -48.18
N GLY A 351 -4.42 35.68 -47.61
CA GLY A 351 -3.79 36.28 -46.42
C GLY A 351 -3.81 35.38 -45.18
N PHE A 352 -4.79 34.50 -45.04
CA PHE A 352 -4.83 33.52 -43.95
C PHE A 352 -3.72 32.46 -44.11
N ALA A 353 -3.48 31.97 -45.33
CA ALA A 353 -2.39 31.03 -45.60
C ALA A 353 -1.01 31.63 -45.28
N TYR A 354 -0.76 32.89 -45.68
CA TYR A 354 0.47 33.61 -45.29
C TYR A 354 0.57 33.84 -43.78
N SER A 355 -0.56 34.10 -43.11
CA SER A 355 -0.60 34.28 -41.66
C SER A 355 -0.30 32.98 -40.90
N LEU A 356 -0.80 31.84 -41.39
CA LEU A 356 -0.47 30.52 -40.85
C LEU A 356 1.00 30.17 -41.08
N TYR A 357 1.51 30.42 -42.29
CA TYR A 357 2.92 30.21 -42.61
C TYR A 357 3.82 31.05 -41.69
N PHE A 358 3.46 32.32 -41.45
CA PHE A 358 4.14 33.18 -40.46
C PHE A 358 4.17 32.56 -39.06
N SER A 359 3.02 32.07 -38.60
CA SER A 359 2.89 31.44 -37.28
C SER A 359 3.80 30.20 -37.14
N VAL A 360 3.88 29.36 -38.17
CA VAL A 360 4.78 28.19 -38.19
C VAL A 360 6.26 28.60 -38.08
N ILE A 361 6.70 29.61 -38.86
CA ILE A 361 8.12 30.02 -38.88
C ILE A 361 8.54 30.72 -37.58
N ILE A 362 7.64 31.47 -36.95
CA ILE A 362 7.90 32.11 -35.65
C ILE A 362 7.90 31.09 -34.53
N PHE A 363 6.92 30.18 -34.50
CA PHE A 363 6.86 29.10 -33.52
C PHE A 363 8.11 28.21 -33.55
N THR A 364 8.59 27.88 -34.75
CA THR A 364 9.81 27.08 -34.95
C THR A 364 11.09 27.90 -34.83
N THR A 365 10.99 29.22 -34.62
CA THR A 365 12.11 30.16 -34.57
C THR A 365 13.00 30.18 -35.82
N THR A 366 12.48 29.73 -36.97
CA THR A 366 13.23 29.62 -38.22
C THR A 366 13.48 30.99 -38.87
N GLY A 367 12.44 31.83 -38.92
CA GLY A 367 12.54 33.24 -39.33
C GLY A 367 13.20 33.50 -40.69
N PHE A 368 12.65 32.98 -41.79
CA PHE A 368 13.23 33.14 -43.14
C PHE A 368 13.37 34.59 -43.63
N GLY A 369 12.65 35.55 -43.03
CA GLY A 369 12.77 36.98 -43.32
C GLY A 369 12.04 37.45 -44.59
N ASP A 370 11.34 36.55 -45.27
CA ASP A 370 10.50 36.80 -46.45
C ASP A 370 9.17 37.50 -46.11
N ILE A 371 8.69 37.27 -44.88
CA ILE A 371 7.49 37.89 -44.32
C ILE A 371 7.77 38.52 -42.96
N THR A 372 7.20 39.70 -42.72
CA THR A 372 7.46 40.47 -41.49
C THR A 372 6.18 40.98 -40.84
N PRO A 373 6.10 41.00 -39.49
CA PRO A 373 4.95 41.54 -38.78
C PRO A 373 5.01 43.08 -38.80
N VAL A 374 3.93 43.70 -39.27
CA VAL A 374 3.76 45.15 -39.31
C VAL A 374 2.67 45.56 -38.33
N GLY A 375 2.93 46.61 -37.56
CA GLY A 375 2.03 47.08 -36.49
C GLY A 375 2.47 46.62 -35.10
N VAL A 376 2.16 47.43 -34.09
CA VAL A 376 2.58 47.18 -32.70
C VAL A 376 1.99 45.87 -32.18
N MET A 377 0.71 45.62 -32.44
CA MET A 377 0.04 44.40 -31.99
C MET A 377 0.64 43.14 -32.61
N ALA A 378 0.87 43.13 -33.94
CA ALA A 378 1.48 41.98 -34.62
C ALA A 378 2.87 41.65 -34.08
N LYS A 379 3.68 42.67 -33.75
CA LYS A 379 5.00 42.50 -33.13
C LYS A 379 4.90 41.91 -31.72
N VAL A 380 3.99 42.41 -30.88
CA VAL A 380 3.77 41.88 -29.53
C VAL A 380 3.33 40.41 -29.58
N PHE A 381 2.35 40.08 -30.44
CA PHE A 381 1.90 38.69 -30.60
C PHE A 381 3.01 37.78 -31.14
N SER A 382 3.85 38.24 -32.07
CA SER A 382 4.99 37.45 -32.56
C SER A 382 6.02 37.13 -31.46
N GLY A 383 6.28 38.07 -30.55
CA GLY A 383 7.13 37.83 -29.38
C GLY A 383 6.52 36.80 -28.43
N LEU A 384 5.22 36.91 -28.16
CA LEU A 384 4.50 35.95 -27.30
C LEU A 384 4.46 34.55 -27.92
N GLU A 385 4.23 34.45 -29.22
CA GLU A 385 4.21 33.20 -29.97
C GLU A 385 5.56 32.49 -29.90
N ALA A 386 6.66 33.21 -30.12
CA ALA A 386 8.01 32.65 -30.04
C ALA A 386 8.29 32.06 -28.63
N VAL A 387 7.93 32.79 -27.57
CA VAL A 387 8.08 32.31 -26.19
C VAL A 387 7.23 31.07 -25.91
N MET A 388 5.97 31.06 -26.36
CA MET A 388 5.09 29.89 -26.22
C MET A 388 5.59 28.70 -27.06
N GLY A 389 6.13 28.94 -28.24
CA GLY A 389 6.67 27.91 -29.12
C GLY A 389 7.86 27.18 -28.51
N ILE A 390 8.84 27.92 -28.00
CA ILE A 390 9.98 27.37 -27.26
C ILE A 390 9.49 26.56 -26.03
N SER A 391 8.50 27.08 -25.32
CA SER A 391 7.93 26.40 -24.13
C SER A 391 7.25 25.08 -24.48
N ILE A 392 6.41 25.05 -25.53
CA ILE A 392 5.71 23.82 -25.97
C ILE A 392 6.70 22.80 -26.54
N MET A 393 7.70 23.25 -27.30
CA MET A 393 8.76 22.36 -27.80
C MET A 393 9.54 21.73 -26.66
N SER A 394 9.89 22.52 -25.64
CA SER A 394 10.56 22.01 -24.42
C SER A 394 9.68 20.99 -23.68
N LEU A 395 8.37 21.26 -23.55
CA LEU A 395 7.42 20.31 -22.96
C LEU A 395 7.30 19.02 -23.80
N PHE A 396 7.35 19.12 -25.12
CA PHE A 396 7.30 17.96 -26.00
C PHE A 396 8.49 17.04 -25.78
N ILE A 397 9.71 17.58 -25.79
CA ILE A 397 10.95 16.84 -25.49
C ILE A 397 10.87 16.21 -24.10
N PHE A 398 10.41 16.96 -23.09
CA PHE A 398 10.22 16.44 -21.74
C PHE A 398 9.24 15.25 -21.72
N THR A 399 8.09 15.34 -22.41
CA THR A 399 7.10 14.24 -22.45
C THR A 399 7.63 12.99 -23.15
N LEU A 400 8.46 13.15 -24.18
CA LEU A 400 9.10 12.02 -24.86
C LEU A 400 10.14 11.37 -23.96
N THR A 401 11.00 12.17 -23.35
CA THR A 401 12.04 11.69 -22.42
C THR A 401 11.41 10.95 -21.25
N LYS A 402 10.32 11.47 -20.68
CA LYS A 402 9.61 10.83 -19.57
C LYS A 402 8.94 9.50 -19.96
N ARG A 403 8.58 9.32 -21.23
CA ARG A 403 7.88 8.13 -21.72
C ARG A 403 8.82 7.05 -22.26
N TYR A 404 9.95 7.44 -22.83
CA TYR A 404 10.85 6.54 -23.57
C TYR A 404 12.30 6.57 -23.04
N GLY A 405 12.67 7.54 -22.21
CA GLY A 405 14.05 7.74 -21.76
C GLY A 405 14.51 6.84 -20.60
N ASN A 406 13.64 5.98 -20.05
CA ASN A 406 14.00 5.03 -18.99
C ASN A 406 14.09 3.58 -19.53
N SER A 407 14.47 3.40 -20.80
CA SER A 407 14.50 2.08 -21.46
C SER A 407 15.90 1.43 -21.52
N ASP A 408 16.90 1.98 -20.82
CA ASP A 408 18.30 1.55 -20.90
C ASP A 408 18.83 0.98 -19.59
#